data_AF-A0A2M7DUB7-F1
#
_entry.id   AF-A0A2M7DUB7-F1
#
_cell.length_a   1.000
_cell.length_b   1.000
_cell.length_c   1.000
_cell.angle_alpha   90.00
_cell.angle_beta   90.00
_cell.angle_gamma   90.00
#
_symmetry.space_group_name_H-M   'P 1'
#
loop_
_entity.id
_entity.type
_entity.pdbx_description
1 polymer ?
#
loop_
_entity_poly.entity_id
_entity_poly.type
_entity_poly.pdbx_seq_one_letter_code
_entity_poly.pdbx_strand_id
1 'polypeptide(L)' 'MSHGIGGCPTGEARITKGYNLPAKYVIHTVGPVYNGREKDSVLLANAYTNSLKLADEILGTDHLIHEILR' A
#
# COMPACT_ATOMS: atom_id res chain seq x y z
N MET A 1 -17.29 -3.67 -18.98
CA MET A 1 -16.34 -2.54 -19.05
C MET A 1 -15.82 -2.26 -17.64
N SER A 2 -14.68 -2.84 -17.28
CA SER A 2 -14.07 -2.82 -15.94
C SER A 2 -13.34 -1.49 -15.66
N HIS A 3 -13.92 -0.64 -14.81
CA HIS A 3 -13.41 0.69 -14.46
C HIS A 3 -12.72 0.73 -13.09
N GLY A 4 -11.68 -0.06 -12.88
CA GLY A 4 -10.88 0.04 -11.67
C GLY A 4 -9.78 -0.98 -11.67
N ILE A 5 -8.55 -0.51 -11.47
CA ILE A 5 -7.35 -1.26 -11.05
C ILE A 5 -7.60 -2.78 -11.03
N GLY A 6 -7.25 -3.46 -12.13
CA GLY A 6 -7.40 -4.91 -12.27
C GLY A 6 -6.94 -5.59 -10.98
N GLY A 7 -7.83 -6.42 -10.41
CA GLY A 7 -7.82 -6.81 -9.00
C GLY A 7 -6.42 -7.05 -8.41
N CYS A 8 -6.19 -6.51 -7.22
CA CYS A 8 -4.95 -6.69 -6.48
C CYS A 8 -5.00 -8.04 -5.74
N PRO A 9 -4.10 -8.99 -6.04
CA PRO A 9 -4.01 -10.24 -5.28
C PRO A 9 -3.73 -9.97 -3.80
N THR A 10 -4.21 -10.85 -2.93
CA THR A 10 -3.96 -10.78 -1.49
C THR A 10 -2.46 -10.74 -1.19
N GLY A 11 -2.03 -9.75 -0.41
CA GLY A 11 -0.63 -9.50 -0.04
C GLY A 11 0.10 -8.54 -0.98
N GLU A 12 -0.51 -8.10 -2.07
CA GLU A 12 0.06 -7.06 -2.92
C GLU A 12 -0.41 -5.65 -2.50
N ALA A 13 0.35 -4.65 -2.96
CA ALA A 13 -0.01 -3.25 -2.82
C ALA A 13 0.07 -2.54 -4.17
N ARG A 14 -0.77 -1.52 -4.36
CA ARG A 14 -0.84 -0.64 -5.53
C ARG A 14 -0.98 0.80 -5.06
N ILE A 15 -0.52 1.73 -5.88
CA ILE A 15 -0.59 3.15 -5.56
C ILE A 15 -1.46 3.90 -6.56
N THR A 16 -2.24 4.85 -6.04
CA THR A 16 -2.89 5.89 -6.83
C THR A 16 -2.55 7.27 -6.27
N LYS A 17 -2.81 8.33 -7.04
CA LYS A 17 -2.79 9.70 -6.50
C LYS A 17 -3.93 9.86 -5.47
N GLY A 18 -3.73 10.72 -4.47
CA GLY A 18 -4.75 11.02 -3.46
C GLY A 18 -5.85 11.98 -3.93
N TYR A 19 -5.66 12.63 -5.09
CA TYR A 19 -6.62 13.55 -5.70
C TYR A 19 -7.08 14.64 -4.72
N ASN A 20 -8.33 14.58 -4.24
CA ASN A 20 -8.93 15.57 -3.34
C ASN A 20 -8.64 15.29 -1.84
N LEU A 21 -7.79 14.30 -1.54
CA LEU A 21 -7.31 14.04 -0.19
C LEU A 21 -6.10 14.93 0.14
N PRO A 22 -5.89 15.28 1.42
CA PRO A 22 -4.67 15.98 1.85
C PRO A 22 -3.39 15.15 1.63
N ALA A 23 -3.52 13.83 1.47
CA ALA A 23 -2.42 12.95 1.12
C ALA A 23 -2.12 13.01 -0.39
N LYS A 24 -0.85 13.16 -0.76
CA LYS A 24 -0.40 13.13 -2.17
C LYS A 24 -0.71 11.80 -2.87
N TYR A 25 -0.62 10.69 -2.12
CA TYR A 25 -0.73 9.33 -2.61
C TYR A 25 -1.57 8.46 -1.68
N VAL A 26 -2.24 7.46 -2.26
CA VAL A 26 -2.97 6.42 -1.52
C VAL A 26 -2.43 5.06 -1.94
N ILE A 27 -2.01 4.28 -0.96
CA ILE A 27 -1.55 2.90 -1.15
C ILE A 27 -2.71 1.98 -0.80
N HIS A 28 -3.16 1.23 -1.79
CA HIS A 28 -4.20 0.20 -1.69
C HIS A 28 -3.51 -1.14 -1.49
N THR A 29 -3.85 -1.86 -0.43
CA THR A 29 -3.37 -3.23 -0.21
C THR A 29 -4.54 -4.13 0.17
N VAL A 30 -4.43 -5.41 -0.19
CA VAL A 30 -5.45 -6.42 0.14
C VAL A 30 -4.88 -7.37 1.18
N GLY A 31 -5.34 -7.22 2.42
CA GLY A 31 -5.02 -8.17 3.50
C GLY A 31 -5.71 -9.52 3.30
N PRO A 32 -5.22 -10.59 3.96
CA PRO A 32 -5.86 -11.90 3.92
C PRO A 32 -7.20 -11.91 4.66
N VAL A 33 -8.11 -12.79 4.21
CA VAL A 33 -9.28 -13.15 5.00
C VAL A 33 -8.81 -14.07 6.14
N TYR A 34 -8.88 -13.56 7.36
CA TYR A 34 -8.43 -14.28 8.55
C TYR A 34 -9.28 -15.54 8.79
N ASN A 35 -8.61 -16.69 8.83
CA ASN A 35 -9.20 -18.01 9.07
C ASN A 35 -8.42 -18.80 10.14
N GLY A 36 -7.45 -18.17 10.82
CA GLY A 36 -6.68 -18.75 11.91
C GLY A 36 -5.52 -19.64 11.47
N ARG A 37 -5.16 -19.63 10.18
CA ARG A 37 -3.99 -20.37 9.67
C ARG A 37 -2.73 -19.55 9.81
N GLU A 38 -1.60 -20.22 9.97
CA GLU A 38 -0.27 -19.60 9.97
C GLU A 38 -0.01 -18.77 8.71
N LYS A 39 -0.58 -19.18 7.57
CA LYS A 39 -0.49 -18.43 6.31
C LYS A 39 -1.07 -17.01 6.41
N ASP A 40 -2.04 -16.77 7.29
CA ASP A 40 -2.69 -15.46 7.42
C ASP A 40 -1.73 -14.42 8.01
N SER A 41 -0.89 -14.80 8.97
CA SER A 41 0.11 -13.88 9.54
C SER A 41 1.16 -13.49 8.49
N VAL A 42 1.59 -14.46 7.67
CA VAL A 42 2.53 -14.22 6.55
C VAL A 42 1.92 -13.29 5.50
N LEU A 43 0.67 -13.53 5.11
CA LEU A 43 -0.01 -12.69 4.12
C LEU A 43 -0.26 -11.27 4.64
N LEU A 44 -0.56 -11.12 5.94
CA LEU A 44 -0.70 -9.82 6.58
C LEU A 44 0.64 -9.09 6.65
N ALA A 45 1.71 -9.77 7.07
CA ALA A 45 3.06 -9.21 7.08
C ALA A 45 3.48 -8.73 5.69
N ASN A 46 3.18 -9.50 4.64
CA ASN A 46 3.45 -9.12 3.26
C ASN A 46 2.66 -7.87 2.83
N ALA A 47 1.38 -7.76 3.20
CA ALA A 47 0.58 -6.57 2.90
C ALA A 47 1.24 -5.29 3.46
N TYR A 48 1.63 -5.31 4.74
CA TYR A 48 2.33 -4.18 5.37
C TYR A 48 3.70 -3.92 4.74
N THR A 49 4.51 -4.97 4.52
CA THR A 49 5.86 -4.84 3.96
C THR A 49 5.81 -4.23 2.56
N ASN A 50 4.89 -4.69 1.71
CA ASN A 50 4.73 -4.16 0.36
C ASN A 50 4.19 -2.72 0.36
N SER A 51 3.27 -2.39 1.27
CA SER A 51 2.81 -1.00 1.43
C SER A 51 3.93 -0.06 1.87
N LEU A 52 4.75 -0.46 2.84
CA LEU A 52 5.87 0.35 3.31
C LEU A 52 6.97 0.47 2.26
N LYS A 53 7.27 -0.59 1.52
CA LYS A 53 8.23 -0.56 0.42
C LYS A 53 7.80 0.42 -0.68
N LEU A 54 6.53 0.41 -1.07
CA LEU A 54 6.01 1.40 -2.01
C LEU A 54 6.11 2.81 -1.44
N ALA A 55 5.76 3.01 -0.16
CA ALA A 55 5.93 4.29 0.52
C ALA A 55 7.38 4.79 0.44
N ASP A 56 8.36 3.93 0.73
CA ASP A 56 9.78 4.24 0.64
C ASP A 56 10.22 4.56 -0.80
N GLU A 57 9.78 3.80 -1.80
CA GLU A 57 10.07 4.08 -3.21
C GLU A 57 9.55 5.46 -3.66
N ILE A 58 8.37 5.87 -3.17
CA ILE A 58 7.78 7.19 -3.48
C ILE A 58 8.49 8.30 -2.71
N LEU A 59 8.72 8.11 -1.41
CA LEU A 59 9.39 9.11 -0.57
C LEU A 59 10.86 9.29 -0.96
N GLY A 60 11.53 8.23 -1.41
CA GLY A 60 12.89 8.28 -1.92
C GLY A 60 13.00 8.93 -3.31
N THR A 61 11.93 8.92 -4.11
CA THR A 61 11.85 9.65 -5.38
C THR A 61 11.36 11.10 -5.21
N ASP A 62 10.64 11.39 -4.13
CA ASP A 62 10.21 12.74 -3.71
C ASP A 62 11.33 13.33 -2.82
N HIS A 63 12.45 13.75 -3.43
CA HIS A 63 13.62 14.40 -2.78
C HIS A 63 13.30 15.74 -2.06
N LEU A 64 12.03 15.97 -1.66
CA LEU A 64 11.47 17.23 -1.17
C LEU A 64 10.46 17.05 -0.02
N ILE A 65 10.59 16.03 0.85
CA ILE A 65 9.77 15.95 2.07
C ILE A 65 10.65 15.97 3.33
N HIS A 66 11.36 17.08 3.52
CA HIS A 66 11.69 17.56 4.86
C HIS A 66 10.42 18.05 5.53
N GLU A 67 9.73 17.21 6.32
CA GLU A 67 8.82 17.55 7.45
C GLU A 67 7.73 16.49 7.67
N ILE A 68 8.09 15.25 8.00
CA ILE A 68 7.18 14.35 8.74
C ILE A 68 7.93 13.71 9.93
N LEU A 69 8.77 14.51 10.59
CA LEU A 69 9.33 14.15 11.90
C LEU A 69 9.57 15.38 12.79
N ARG A 70 8.67 16.36 12.68
CA ARG A 70 8.54 17.45 13.65
C ARG A 70 7.10 17.56 14.11
#